data_AF-A0A9D2L918-F1
#
_entry.id   AF-A0A9D2L918-F1
#
_cell.length_a   1.000
_cell.length_b   1.000
_cell.length_c   1.000
_cell.angle_alpha   90.00
_cell.angle_beta   90.00
_cell.angle_gamma   90.00
#
_symmetry.space_group_name_H-M   'P 1'
#
loop_
_entity.id
_entity.type
_entity.pdbx_description
1 polymer ?
#
loop_
_entity_poly.entity_id
_entity_poly.type
_entity_poly.pdbx_seq_one_letter_code
_entity_poly.pdbx_strand_id
1 'polypeptide(L)'
;MEMTLRWYGPGYDSVTLEQIRQIPGVHGVVTTLFGKQAGELWTYEEIAELKKTVEDAGLKIAAIESVNVSDDIKIGTEKRDEHIANYIATLENLAKNDIHIVCYNF
;
A
#
# COMPACT_ATOMS: atom_id res chain seq x y z
N MET A 1 17.52 0.38 -13.09
CA MET A 1 16.50 1.35 -12.62
C MET A 1 15.16 0.68 -12.78
N GLU A 2 14.35 0.63 -11.71
CA GLU A 2 13.00 0.08 -11.76
C GLU A 2 12.01 1.22 -11.99
N MET A 3 11.27 1.18 -13.09
CA MET A 3 10.23 2.18 -13.36
C MET A 3 8.89 1.71 -12.81
N THR A 4 8.23 2.59 -12.08
CA THR A 4 6.95 2.31 -11.42
C THR A 4 5.95 3.41 -11.72
N LEU A 5 4.66 3.09 -11.66
CA LEU A 5 3.59 4.08 -11.75
C LEU A 5 2.67 3.97 -10.53
N ARG A 6 2.21 5.10 -9.99
CA ARG A 6 1.27 5.08 -8.87
C ARG A 6 -0.13 4.70 -9.34
N TRP A 7 -0.70 3.65 -8.77
CA TRP A 7 -2.03 3.15 -9.09
C TRP A 7 -2.93 3.18 -7.85
N TYR A 8 -4.13 3.73 -7.99
CA TYR A 8 -5.03 3.97 -6.85
C TYR A 8 -5.90 2.76 -6.48
N GLY A 9 -5.76 1.62 -7.16
CA GLY A 9 -6.51 0.41 -6.82
C GLY A 9 -7.88 0.30 -7.52
N PRO A 10 -8.54 -0.87 -7.42
CA PRO A 10 -9.78 -1.14 -8.14
C PRO A 10 -10.90 -0.20 -7.69
N GLY A 11 -11.58 0.45 -8.64
CA GLY A 11 -12.70 1.35 -8.37
C GLY A 11 -12.31 2.76 -7.91
N TYR A 12 -11.03 3.00 -7.61
CA TYR A 12 -10.50 4.32 -7.23
C TYR A 12 -9.70 4.98 -8.35
N ASP A 13 -9.11 4.18 -9.24
CA ASP A 13 -8.38 4.67 -10.41
C ASP A 13 -9.17 4.44 -11.71
N SER A 14 -9.18 5.45 -12.59
CA SER A 14 -9.70 5.29 -13.96
C SER A 14 -8.67 4.67 -14.90
N VAL A 15 -7.38 4.73 -14.54
CA VAL A 15 -6.29 4.06 -15.27
C VAL A 15 -6.21 2.61 -14.81
N THR A 16 -6.38 1.67 -15.74
CA THR A 16 -6.39 0.24 -15.41
C THR A 16 -4.98 -0.37 -15.40
N LEU A 17 -4.77 -1.47 -14.69
CA LEU A 17 -3.50 -2.19 -14.69
C LEU A 17 -3.12 -2.68 -16.10
N GLU A 18 -4.10 -3.03 -16.94
CA GLU A 18 -3.89 -3.41 -18.34
C GLU A 18 -3.38 -2.27 -19.22
N GLN A 19 -3.72 -1.02 -18.87
CA GLN A 19 -3.14 0.16 -19.51
C GLN A 19 -1.73 0.43 -18.98
N ILE A 20 -1.52 0.32 -17.66
CA ILE A 20 -0.21 0.54 -17.04
C ILE A 20 0.83 -0.42 -17.58
N ARG A 21 0.51 -1.71 -17.73
CA ARG A 21 1.45 -2.72 -18.24
C ARG A 21 1.90 -2.49 -19.68
N GLN A 22 1.23 -1.62 -20.44
CA GLN A 22 1.61 -1.28 -21.81
C GLN A 22 2.70 -0.19 -21.86
N ILE A 23 2.97 0.49 -20.74
CA ILE A 23 3.97 1.56 -20.68
C ILE A 23 5.37 0.95 -20.77
N PRO A 24 6.20 1.33 -21.76
CA PRO A 24 7.54 0.77 -21.93
C PRO A 24 8.40 0.95 -20.67
N GLY A 25 8.92 -0.17 -20.15
CA GLY A 25 9.83 -0.21 -19.00
C GLY A 25 9.16 -0.19 -17.62
N VAL A 26 7.84 0.01 -17.54
CA VAL A 26 7.09 -0.09 -16.27
C VAL A 26 6.75 -1.54 -15.99
N HIS A 27 7.27 -2.07 -14.88
CA HIS A 27 7.07 -3.46 -14.46
C HIS A 27 6.41 -3.58 -13.08
N GLY A 28 6.18 -2.46 -12.40
CA GLY A 28 5.56 -2.44 -11.09
C GLY A 28 4.74 -1.18 -10.85
N VAL A 29 3.92 -1.24 -9.83
CA VAL A 29 3.11 -0.12 -9.35
C VAL A 29 3.49 0.25 -7.93
N VAL A 30 3.25 1.51 -7.60
CA VAL A 30 3.19 1.99 -6.22
C VAL A 30 1.71 2.16 -5.87
N THR A 31 1.23 1.59 -4.77
CA THR A 31 -0.20 1.60 -4.45
C THR A 31 -0.46 1.66 -2.94
N THR A 32 -1.71 1.62 -2.50
CA THR A 32 -2.12 1.58 -1.09
C THR A 32 -3.52 0.97 -0.96
N LEU A 33 -3.91 0.55 0.25
CA LEU A 33 -5.27 0.10 0.53
C LEU A 33 -6.18 1.31 0.78
N PHE A 34 -6.79 1.85 -0.29
CA PHE A 34 -7.66 3.03 -0.21
C PHE A 34 -8.91 2.87 0.65
N GLY A 35 -9.36 1.63 0.89
CA GLY A 35 -10.45 1.35 1.82
C GLY A 35 -10.09 1.52 3.29
N LYS A 36 -8.81 1.73 3.64
CA LYS A 36 -8.33 1.77 5.02
C LYS A 36 -8.16 3.20 5.53
N GLN A 37 -8.65 3.45 6.74
CA GLN A 37 -8.40 4.70 7.44
C GLN A 37 -7.04 4.69 8.13
N ALA A 38 -6.51 5.88 8.40
CA ALA A 38 -5.24 6.00 9.12
C ALA A 38 -5.39 5.51 10.56
N GLY A 39 -4.49 4.62 11.00
CA GLY A 39 -4.54 3.99 12.33
C GLY A 39 -5.17 2.60 12.33
N GLU A 40 -5.88 2.20 11.26
CA GLU A 40 -6.41 0.85 11.12
C GLU A 40 -5.31 -0.16 10.77
N LEU A 41 -5.41 -1.36 11.34
CA LEU A 41 -4.57 -2.49 10.94
C LEU A 41 -4.93 -2.95 9.51
N TRP A 42 -3.91 -3.11 8.68
CA TRP A 42 -4.03 -3.83 7.42
C TRP A 42 -3.73 -5.31 7.67
N THR A 43 -4.70 -6.18 7.40
CA THR A 43 -4.53 -7.61 7.62
C THR A 43 -3.66 -8.22 6.52
N TYR A 44 -3.13 -9.41 6.80
CA TYR A 44 -2.36 -10.16 5.82
C TYR A 44 -3.18 -10.44 4.55
N GLU A 45 -4.45 -10.80 4.72
CA GLU A 45 -5.37 -11.19 3.65
C GLU A 45 -5.70 -10.02 2.71
N GLU A 46 -5.93 -8.83 3.26
CA GLU A 46 -6.22 -7.62 2.48
C GLU A 46 -5.02 -7.22 1.62
N ILE A 47 -3.81 -7.30 2.19
CA ILE A 47 -2.57 -7.04 1.46
C ILE A 47 -2.36 -8.11 0.37
N ALA A 48 -2.63 -9.39 0.69
CA ALA A 48 -2.51 -10.50 -0.26
C ALA A 48 -3.49 -10.35 -1.44
N GLU A 49 -4.72 -9.89 -1.19
CA GLU A 49 -5.73 -9.65 -2.24
C GLU A 49 -5.32 -8.50 -3.16
N LEU A 50 -4.81 -7.39 -2.59
CA LEU A 50 -4.26 -6.28 -3.37
C LEU A 50 -3.08 -6.74 -4.23
N LYS A 51 -2.14 -7.48 -3.63
CA LYS A 51 -0.99 -8.06 -4.33
C LYS A 51 -1.42 -8.96 -5.46
N LYS A 52 -2.35 -9.89 -5.21
CA LYS A 52 -2.90 -10.79 -6.22
C LYS A 52 -3.51 -10.03 -7.39
N THR A 53 -4.28 -8.98 -7.13
CA THR A 53 -4.88 -8.15 -8.18
C THR A 53 -3.83 -7.54 -9.12
N VAL A 54 -2.73 -7.04 -8.55
CA VAL A 54 -1.62 -6.45 -9.31
C VAL A 54 -0.85 -7.53 -10.09
N GLU A 55 -0.57 -8.67 -9.45
CA GLU A 55 0.17 -9.79 -10.06
C GLU A 55 -0.60 -10.47 -11.18
N ASP A 56 -1.93 -10.63 -11.04
CA ASP A 56 -2.80 -11.17 -12.09
C ASP A 56 -2.78 -10.31 -13.38
N ALA A 57 -2.52 -9.00 -13.25
CA ALA A 57 -2.34 -8.11 -14.39
C ALA A 57 -0.94 -8.16 -15.02
N GLY A 58 -0.01 -8.91 -14.42
CA GLY A 58 1.38 -9.06 -14.86
C GLY A 58 2.31 -7.95 -14.38
N LEU A 59 1.95 -7.26 -13.30
CA LEU A 59 2.76 -6.24 -12.63
C LEU A 59 3.12 -6.71 -11.22
N LYS A 60 4.03 -6.01 -10.54
CA LYS A 60 4.31 -6.24 -9.10
C LYS A 60 4.04 -4.99 -8.28
N ILE A 61 3.80 -5.15 -6.98
CA ILE A 61 3.81 -4.01 -6.05
C ILE A 61 5.27 -3.70 -5.72
N ALA A 62 5.76 -2.56 -6.18
CA ALA A 62 7.13 -2.13 -5.93
C ALA A 62 7.27 -1.41 -4.59
N ALA A 63 6.23 -0.67 -4.17
CA ALA A 63 6.18 0.03 -2.90
C ALA A 63 4.73 0.33 -2.49
N ILE A 64 4.54 0.62 -1.20
CA ILE A 64 3.30 1.23 -0.69
C ILE A 64 3.47 2.74 -0.58
N GLU A 65 2.53 3.49 -1.15
CA GLU A 65 2.39 4.94 -0.96
C GLU A 65 0.91 5.29 -0.79
N SER A 66 0.39 5.35 0.44
CA SER A 66 1.12 5.32 1.72
C SER A 66 0.44 4.43 2.76
N VAL A 67 1.19 3.97 3.76
CA VAL A 67 0.61 3.61 5.06
C VAL A 67 0.49 4.92 5.85
N ASN A 68 -0.72 5.47 5.92
CA ASN A 68 -0.95 6.80 6.50
C ASN A 68 -0.73 6.80 8.01
N VAL A 69 -0.01 7.82 8.50
CA VAL A 69 0.15 8.08 9.94
C VAL A 69 -1.10 8.79 10.44
N SER A 70 -1.81 8.21 11.40
CA SER A 70 -3.03 8.80 11.97
C SER A 70 -2.74 10.09 12.75
N ASP A 71 -3.70 11.02 12.80
CA ASP A 71 -3.57 12.25 13.58
C ASP A 71 -3.38 11.99 15.08
N ASP A 72 -3.95 10.92 15.64
CA ASP A 72 -3.72 10.49 17.01
C ASP A 72 -2.22 10.30 17.32
N ILE A 73 -1.46 9.79 16.36
CA ILE A 73 0.01 9.68 16.47
C ILE A 73 0.65 11.07 16.38
N LYS A 74 0.22 11.88 15.41
CA LYS A 74 0.82 13.20 15.13
C LYS A 74 0.66 14.16 16.31
N ILE A 75 -0.51 14.18 16.94
CA ILE A 75 -0.84 15.09 18.05
C ILE A 75 -0.65 14.44 19.43
N GLY A 76 -0.37 13.13 19.49
CA GLY A 76 -0.04 12.42 20.71
C GLY A 76 -1.22 12.20 21.66
N THR A 77 -2.37 11.77 21.14
CA THR A 77 -3.52 11.42 21.98
C THR A 77 -3.30 10.11 22.74
N GLU A 78 -4.25 9.74 23.60
CA GLU A 78 -4.27 8.45 24.29
C GLU A 78 -4.30 7.23 23.36
N LYS A 79 -4.77 7.40 22.11
CA LYS A 79 -4.81 6.32 21.10
C LYS A 79 -3.51 6.12 20.33
N ARG A 80 -2.54 7.02 20.49
CA ARG A 80 -1.25 6.95 19.77
C ARG A 80 -0.63 5.56 19.85
N ASP A 81 -0.55 4.99 21.05
CA ASP A 81 0.19 3.74 21.27
C ASP A 81 -0.52 2.55 20.61
N GLU A 82 -1.86 2.53 20.58
CA GLU A 82 -2.65 1.56 19.81
C GLU A 82 -2.39 1.70 18.31
N HIS A 83 -2.43 2.92 17.78
CA HIS A 83 -2.21 3.16 16.35
C HIS A 83 -0.77 2.86 15.93
N ILE A 84 0.22 3.09 16.79
CA ILE A 84 1.62 2.66 16.56
C ILE A 84 1.69 1.13 16.49
N ALA A 85 1.00 0.42 17.40
CA ALA A 85 0.96 -1.05 17.35
C ALA A 85 0.33 -1.56 16.05
N ASN A 86 -0.78 -0.96 15.60
CA ASN A 86 -1.40 -1.28 14.31
C ASN A 86 -0.47 -0.96 13.12
N TYR A 87 0.29 0.13 13.19
CA TYR A 87 1.26 0.50 12.15
C TYR A 87 2.39 -0.54 12.08
N ILE A 88 2.96 -0.96 13.22
CA ILE A 88 4.00 -2.00 13.28
C ILE A 88 3.47 -3.32 12.70
N ALA A 89 2.29 -3.77 13.15
CA ALA A 89 1.69 -5.01 12.64
C ALA A 89 1.36 -4.93 11.14
N THR A 90 0.98 -3.76 10.63
CA THR A 90 0.81 -3.51 9.19
C THR A 90 2.13 -3.68 8.44
N LEU A 91 3.24 -3.11 8.94
CA LEU A 91 4.57 -3.27 8.34
C LEU A 91 5.02 -4.75 8.34
N GLU A 92 4.76 -5.48 9.42
CA GLU A 92 5.04 -6.92 9.48
C GLU A 92 4.23 -7.71 8.45
N ASN A 93 2.94 -7.38 8.27
CA ASN A 93 2.08 -8.04 7.29
C ASN A 93 2.47 -7.70 5.85
N LEU A 94 2.93 -6.48 5.58
CA LEU A 94 3.53 -6.09 4.30
C LEU A 94 4.80 -6.91 4.01
N ALA A 95 5.70 -7.04 5.00
CA ALA A 95 6.90 -7.84 4.86
C ALA A 95 6.59 -9.33 4.62
N LYS A 96 5.58 -9.90 5.31
CA LYS A 96 5.09 -11.28 5.06
C LYS A 96 4.52 -11.46 3.65
N ASN A 97 4.01 -10.39 3.04
CA ASN A 97 3.56 -10.36 1.65
C ASN A 97 4.68 -9.96 0.65
N ASP A 98 5.93 -9.91 1.10
CA ASP A 98 7.10 -9.57 0.28
C ASP A 98 7.09 -8.14 -0.27
N ILE A 99 6.55 -7.18 0.51
CA ILE A 99 6.53 -5.75 0.19
C ILE A 99 7.42 -5.01 1.20
N HIS A 100 8.53 -4.44 0.72
CA HIS A 100 9.62 -3.96 1.58
C HIS A 100 9.90 -2.46 1.52
N ILE A 101 9.13 -1.71 0.73
CA ILE A 101 9.27 -0.26 0.59
C ILE A 101 7.95 0.40 0.96
N VAL A 102 7.98 1.28 1.96
CA VAL A 102 6.82 2.05 2.42
C VAL A 102 7.17 3.53 2.42
N CYS A 103 6.47 4.29 1.60
CA CYS A 103 6.48 5.75 1.62
C CYS A 103 5.41 6.24 2.60
N TYR A 104 5.75 7.25 3.40
CA TYR A 104 4.87 7.87 4.38
C TYR A 104 5.18 9.37 4.50
N ASN A 105 4.29 10.11 5.14
CA ASN A 105 4.49 11.52 5.50
C ASN A 105 4.01 11.78 6.93
N PHE A 106 4.36 12.94 7.47
CA PHE A 106 4.00 13.38 8.82
C PHE A 106 3.40 14.79 8.77
#